data_AF-A0A2J5N8T8-F1
#
_entry.id   AF-A0A2J5N8T8-F1
#
_cell.length_a   1.000
_cell.length_b   1.000
_cell.length_c   1.000
_cell.angle_alpha   90.00
_cell.angle_beta   90.00
_cell.angle_gamma   90.00
#
_symmetry.space_group_name_H-M   'P 1'
#
loop_
_entity.id
_entity.type
_entity.pdbx_description
1 polymer ?
#
loop_
_entity_poly.entity_id
_entity_poly.type
_entity_poly.pdbx_seq_one_letter_code
_entity_poly.pdbx_strand_id
1 'polypeptide(L)'
;MSYTPMGDLGQQGLFDITRILLQQPDLAALSETLTGLVQQSALADRAAIILWHSGNHRAVRHACDDAGQPVSYEDETVLANGPVRRLLSR
;
A
#
# COMPACT_ATOMS: atom_id res chain seq x y z
N MET A 1 -22.12 -15.02 20.23
CA MET A 1 -21.07 -14.73 19.23
C MET A 1 -19.87 -14.22 19.99
N SER A 2 -18.84 -15.05 20.11
CA SER A 2 -17.57 -14.68 20.74
C SER A 2 -16.81 -13.74 19.82
N TYR A 3 -16.92 -12.44 20.08
CA TYR A 3 -15.95 -11.49 19.54
C TYR A 3 -14.59 -11.88 20.11
N THR A 4 -13.69 -12.35 19.25
CA THR A 4 -12.30 -12.59 19.64
C THR A 4 -11.77 -11.29 20.23
N PRO A 5 -11.45 -11.24 21.53
CA PRO A 5 -11.02 -10.01 22.16
C PRO A 5 -9.61 -9.72 21.65
N MET A 6 -9.47 -8.73 20.76
CA MET A 6 -8.19 -8.04 20.56
C MET A 6 -7.95 -7.19 21.81
N GLY A 7 -7.60 -7.83 22.93
CA GLY A 7 -7.16 -7.15 24.14
C GLY A 7 -5.89 -6.37 23.85
N ASP A 8 -5.81 -5.12 24.32
CA ASP A 8 -4.73 -4.11 24.31
C ASP A 8 -3.62 -4.15 23.24
N LEU A 9 -3.02 -5.30 22.96
CA LEU A 9 -2.13 -5.60 21.83
C LEU A 9 -2.72 -5.23 20.47
N GLY A 10 -4.04 -5.37 20.28
CA GLY A 10 -4.68 -5.05 19.00
C GLY A 10 -4.78 -3.55 18.69
N GLN A 11 -4.88 -2.71 19.73
CA GLN A 11 -4.91 -1.26 19.57
C GLN A 11 -3.50 -0.66 19.64
N GLN A 12 -2.63 -1.18 20.52
CA GLN A 12 -1.22 -0.79 20.60
C GLN A 12 -0.49 -1.15 19.30
N GLY A 13 -0.69 -2.37 18.78
CA GLY A 13 -0.12 -2.79 17.50
C GLY A 13 -0.60 -1.94 16.33
N LEU A 14 -1.89 -1.58 16.28
CA LEU A 14 -2.40 -0.67 15.25
C LEU A 14 -1.80 0.74 15.37
N PHE A 15 -1.66 1.27 16.58
CA PHE A 15 -1.06 2.58 16.81
C PHE A 15 0.41 2.61 16.41
N ASP A 16 1.16 1.57 16.74
CA ASP A 16 2.57 1.44 16.36
C ASP A 16 2.73 1.28 14.84
N ILE A 17 1.91 0.44 14.20
CA ILE A 17 1.86 0.32 12.73
C ILE A 17 1.54 1.67 12.09
N THR A 18 0.53 2.38 12.60
CA THR A 18 0.14 3.69 12.07
C THR A 18 1.27 4.70 12.22
N ARG A 19 1.94 4.71 13.38
CA ARG A 19 3.11 5.57 13.63
C ARG A 19 4.25 5.27 12.66
N ILE A 20 4.59 3.99 12.49
CA ILE A 20 5.65 3.53 11.58
C ILE A 20 5.36 4.00 10.15
N LEU A 21 4.12 3.82 9.67
CA LEU A 21 3.71 4.24 8.33
C LEU A 21 3.75 5.78 8.19
N LEU A 22 3.25 6.54 9.16
CA LEU A 22 3.23 8.01 9.09
C LEU A 22 4.61 8.68 9.21
N GLN A 23 5.62 7.96 9.72
CA GLN A 23 6.99 8.47 9.85
C GLN A 23 7.82 8.35 8.56
N GLN A 24 7.28 7.73 7.51
CA GLN A 24 8.03 7.54 6.27
C GLN A 24 8.18 8.87 5.51
N PRO A 25 9.39 9.18 4.99
CA PRO A 25 9.70 10.48 4.40
C PRO A 25 9.01 10.70 3.04
N ASP A 26 8.66 9.63 2.34
CA ASP A 26 8.01 9.66 1.04
C ASP A 26 7.21 8.37 0.77
N LEU A 27 6.55 8.31 -0.39
CA LEU A 27 5.71 7.18 -0.80
C LEU A 27 6.49 5.92 -1.14
N ALA A 28 7.77 6.06 -1.53
CA ALA A 28 8.62 4.94 -1.87
C ALA A 28 8.99 4.20 -0.57
N ALA A 29 9.49 4.93 0.43
CA ALA A 29 9.76 4.42 1.77
C ALA A 29 8.50 3.90 2.47
N LEU A 30 7.35 4.56 2.26
CA LEU A 30 6.06 4.08 2.75
C LEU A 30 5.67 2.73 2.15
N SER A 31 5.80 2.57 0.83
CA SER A 31 5.46 1.32 0.16
C SER A 31 6.38 0.17 0.56
N GLU A 32 7.66 0.44 0.79
CA GLU A 32 8.62 -0.54 1.30
C GLU A 32 8.26 -0.99 2.72
N THR A 33 8.05 -0.03 3.62
CA THR A 33 7.64 -0.29 5.00
C THR A 33 6.34 -1.08 5.06
N LEU A 34 5.34 -0.69 4.25
CA LEU A 34 4.08 -1.42 4.14
C LEU A 34 4.28 -2.86 3.64
N THR A 35 5.16 -3.06 2.66
CA THR A 35 5.48 -4.41 2.14
C THR A 35 6.07 -5.29 3.23
N GLY A 36 7.02 -4.78 4.02
CA GLY A 36 7.56 -5.52 5.16
C GLY A 36 6.50 -5.90 6.19
N LEU A 37 5.59 -4.98 6.52
CA LEU A 37 4.50 -5.23 7.48
C LEU A 37 3.50 -6.29 7.00
N VAL A 38 3.09 -6.26 5.72
CA VAL A 38 2.16 -7.27 5.18
C VAL A 38 2.80 -8.66 5.05
N GLN A 39 4.11 -8.73 4.79
CA GLN A 39 4.86 -9.98 4.76
C GLN A 39 4.99 -10.58 6.16
N GLN A 40 5.40 -9.78 7.16
CA GLN A 40 5.55 -10.22 8.55
C GLN A 40 4.23 -10.73 9.15
N SER A 41 3.11 -10.15 8.72
CA SER A 41 1.77 -10.56 9.15
C SER A 41 1.15 -11.65 8.27
N ALA A 42 1.87 -12.16 7.26
CA ALA A 42 1.39 -13.14 6.28
C ALA A 42 0.09 -12.74 5.56
N LEU A 43 -0.14 -11.44 5.38
CA LEU A 43 -1.33 -10.91 4.70
C LEU A 43 -1.16 -10.89 3.18
N ALA A 44 0.04 -10.60 2.69
CA ALA A 44 0.37 -10.57 1.28
C ALA A 44 1.89 -10.64 1.07
N ASP A 45 2.29 -11.14 -0.10
CA ASP A 45 3.71 -11.15 -0.50
C ASP A 45 4.21 -9.75 -0.87
N ARG A 46 3.31 -8.86 -1.33
CA ARG A 46 3.63 -7.50 -1.80
C ARG A 46 2.52 -6.52 -1.49
N ALA A 47 2.91 -5.26 -1.32
CA ALA A 47 2.00 -4.11 -1.26
C ALA A 47 2.39 -3.06 -2.31
N ALA A 48 1.41 -2.28 -2.74
CA ALA A 48 1.62 -1.14 -3.63
C ALA A 48 0.60 -0.04 -3.34
N ILE A 49 1.03 1.21 -3.49
CA ILE A 49 0.19 2.40 -3.39
C ILE A 49 -0.06 2.92 -4.79
N ILE A 50 -1.33 3.16 -5.12
CA ILE A 50 -1.74 3.73 -6.40
C ILE A 50 -2.34 5.11 -6.14
N LEU A 51 -1.71 6.15 -6.68
CA LEU A 51 -2.19 7.53 -6.60
C LEU A 51 -2.82 7.95 -7.92
N TRP A 52 -4.07 8.38 -7.86
CA TRP A 52 -4.80 8.91 -9.01
C TRP A 52 -4.72 10.45 -9.07
N HIS A 53 -4.35 10.96 -10.23
CA HIS A 53 -4.28 12.39 -10.53
C HIS A 53 -5.42 12.74 -11.50
N SER A 54 -6.55 13.20 -10.94
CA SER A 54 -7.77 13.51 -11.70
C SER A 54 -7.58 14.59 -12.77
N GLY A 55 -6.65 15.54 -12.56
CA GLY A 55 -6.40 16.62 -13.51
C GLY A 55 -5.87 16.16 -14.87
N ASN A 56 -5.13 15.04 -14.90
CA ASN A 56 -4.46 14.55 -16.11
C ASN A 56 -4.86 13.11 -16.46
N HIS A 57 -5.82 12.51 -15.76
CA HIS A 57 -6.19 11.10 -15.89
C HIS A 57 -5.02 10.11 -15.77
N ARG A 58 -4.05 10.40 -14.89
CA ARG A 58 -2.84 9.56 -14.70
C ARG A 58 -2.86 8.88 -13.35
N ALA A 59 -2.36 7.65 -13.29
CA ALA A 59 -2.01 6.99 -12.04
C ALA A 59 -0.50 6.80 -11.90
N VAL A 60 -0.03 6.93 -10.67
CA VAL A 60 1.33 6.58 -10.29
C VAL A 60 1.26 5.41 -9.34
N ARG A 61 2.09 4.38 -9.59
CA ARG A 61 2.22 3.22 -8.71
C ARG A 61 3.56 3.27 -7.98
N HIS A 62 3.50 3.21 -6.65
CA HIS A 62 4.66 3.05 -5.78
C HIS A 62 4.64 1.63 -5.21
N ALA A 63 5.72 0.87 -5.39
CA ALA A 63 5.84 -0.52 -4.92
C ALA A 63 7.31 -0.91 -4.74
N CYS A 64 7.57 -2.09 -4.18
CA CYS A 64 8.88 -2.72 -4.28
C CYS A 64 9.00 -3.60 -5.53
N ASP A 65 10.18 -3.67 -6.13
CA ASP A 65 10.52 -4.66 -7.15
C ASP A 65 10.81 -6.04 -6.54
N ASP A 66 11.25 -6.98 -7.37
CA ASP A 66 11.59 -8.34 -6.95
C ASP A 66 12.80 -8.40 -6.02
N ALA A 67 13.67 -7.39 -6.06
CA ALA A 67 14.81 -7.22 -5.17
C ALA A 67 14.45 -6.45 -3.88
N GLY A 68 13.18 -6.10 -3.69
CA GLY A 68 12.69 -5.34 -2.54
C GLY A 68 12.99 -3.84 -2.61
N GLN A 69 13.57 -3.35 -3.70
CA GLN A 69 13.92 -1.94 -3.83
C GLN A 69 12.68 -1.10 -4.18
N PRO A 70 12.54 0.11 -3.60
CA PRO A 70 11.43 0.99 -3.95
C PRO A 70 11.49 1.39 -5.42
N VAL A 71 10.39 1.17 -6.13
CA VAL A 71 10.19 1.54 -7.53
C VAL A 71 8.92 2.37 -7.66
N SER A 72 9.06 3.54 -8.26
CA SER A 72 7.93 4.36 -8.69
C SER A 72 7.76 4.18 -10.20
N TYR A 73 6.63 3.63 -10.60
CA TYR A 73 6.26 3.46 -11.99
C TYR A 73 5.12 4.44 -12.31
N GLU A 74 5.41 5.39 -13.18
CA GLU A 74 4.43 6.32 -13.71
C GLU A 74 4.01 5.82 -15.09
N ASP A 75 2.73 5.46 -15.24
CA ASP A 75 2.23 4.96 -16.50
C ASP A 75 0.79 5.38 -16.73
N GLU A 76 0.53 5.87 -17.93
CA GLU A 76 -0.81 6.16 -18.43
C GLU A 76 -1.67 4.88 -18.47
N THR A 77 -1.04 3.69 -18.53
CA THR A 77 -1.72 2.40 -18.71
C THR A 77 -1.94 1.57 -17.45
N VAL A 78 -1.39 1.95 -16.28
CA VAL A 78 -1.66 1.27 -14.99
C VAL A 78 -3.16 1.11 -14.71
N LEU A 79 -3.95 2.07 -15.19
CA LEU A 79 -5.41 2.05 -15.11
C LEU A 79 -6.09 1.57 -16.39
N ALA A 80 -5.43 1.67 -17.55
CA ALA A 80 -5.98 1.22 -18.82
C ALA A 80 -5.97 -0.31 -18.94
N ASN A 81 -4.94 -0.98 -18.41
CA ASN A 81 -4.71 -2.42 -18.57
C ASN A 81 -4.67 -3.20 -17.24
N GLY A 82 -4.74 -2.51 -16.09
CA GLY A 82 -4.68 -3.12 -14.76
C GLY A 82 -6.05 -3.45 -14.14
N PRO A 83 -6.08 -4.20 -13.01
CA PRO A 83 -7.32 -4.61 -12.31
C PRO A 83 -8.18 -3.43 -11.82
N VAL A 84 -7.62 -2.22 -11.80
CA VAL A 84 -8.26 -0.96 -11.35
C VAL A 84 -9.13 -0.33 -12.45
N ARG A 85 -9.10 -0.80 -13.71
CA ARG A 85 -9.92 -0.29 -14.83
C ARG A 85 -11.42 -0.19 -14.52
N ARG A 86 -11.93 -1.11 -13.68
CA ARG A 86 -13.35 -1.12 -13.26
C ARG A 86 -13.75 0.02 -12.32
N LEU A 87 -12.79 0.65 -11.64
CA LEU A 87 -13.07 1.75 -10.72
C LEU A 87 -13.29 3.08 -11.44
N LEU A 88 -12.79 3.21 -12.68
CA LEU A 88 -12.90 4.42 -13.50
C LEU A 88 -14.00 4.37 -14.57
N SER A 89 -14.74 3.26 -14.64
CA SER A 89 -15.82 3.05 -15.62
C SER A 89 -17.22 3.36 -15.04
N ARG A 90 -17.28 4.15 -13.96
CA ARG A 90 -18.53 4.60 -13.33
C ARG A 90 -18.67 6.11 -13.42
#